data_AF-A0A1Z2TM01-F1
#
_entry.id   AF-A0A1Z2TM01-F1
#
_cell.length_a   1.000
_cell.length_b   1.000
_cell.length_c   1.000
_cell.angle_alpha   90.00
_cell.angle_beta   90.00
_cell.angle_gamma   90.00
#
_symmetry.space_group_name_H-M   'P 1'
#
loop_
_entity.id
_entity.type
_entity.pdbx_description
1 polymer ?
#
loop_
_entity_poly.entity_id
_entity_poly.type
_entity_poly.pdbx_seq_one_letter_code
_entity_poly.pdbx_strand_id
1 'polypeptide(L)'
;MSEFYEKRKLSCREDVALALAIFVVFLDFVNSVVHDSPTQFRTSIFALVVLLFALSVRKFYPNPSKKVWPWISPIYDNGVMIIVAVFFLFHVTLLNVPILNVDLYNVYENGDIIGHSLGGLMMWTIFAKVALEYSKLNNKGWSAKTIVKYSMGALLIIGVLWEFIELAASLTILPHVDEPINNKIRDIIMEYIGAGLMTIAVLKTKYPFDMGEWE
;
A
#
# COMPACT_ATOMS: atom_id res chain seq x y z
N MET A 1 22.38 1.15 23.82
CA MET A 1 21.40 1.10 22.72
C MET A 1 20.09 1.61 23.29
N SER A 2 19.48 2.67 22.75
CA SER A 2 18.26 3.21 23.34
C SER A 2 17.11 2.20 23.19
N GLU A 3 16.27 2.12 24.22
CA GLU A 3 15.02 1.34 24.30
C GLU A 3 14.12 1.49 23.06
N PHE A 4 14.29 2.61 22.34
CA PHE A 4 13.72 2.90 21.03
C PHE A 4 14.00 1.80 19.97
N TYR A 5 15.20 1.20 19.93
CA TYR A 5 15.60 0.27 18.87
C TYR A 5 15.34 -1.22 19.16
N GLU A 6 15.30 -1.61 20.43
CA GLU A 6 15.24 -3.03 20.83
C GLU A 6 13.89 -3.69 20.50
N LYS A 7 12.79 -2.93 20.50
CA LYS A 7 11.42 -3.40 20.17
C LYS A 7 11.15 -3.58 18.67
N ARG A 8 12.12 -3.36 17.79
CA ARG A 8 11.91 -3.29 16.32
C ARG A 8 12.54 -4.42 15.51
N LYS A 9 12.87 -5.54 16.16
CA LYS A 9 13.19 -6.80 15.47
C LYS A 9 11.90 -7.48 14.99
N LEU A 10 11.89 -7.93 13.74
CA LEU A 10 10.81 -8.70 13.13
C LEU A 10 10.54 -10.00 13.89
N SER A 11 9.26 -10.38 13.99
CA SER A 11 8.90 -11.74 14.38
C SER A 11 9.03 -12.64 13.15
N CYS A 12 9.43 -13.90 13.37
CA CYS A 12 9.64 -14.89 12.31
C CYS A 12 8.43 -15.07 11.37
N ARG A 13 7.20 -14.78 11.83
CA ARG A 13 5.98 -14.94 11.02
C ARG A 13 5.78 -13.83 9.98
N GLU A 14 6.18 -12.59 10.30
CA GLU A 14 6.00 -11.45 9.41
C GLU A 14 7.04 -11.46 8.27
N ASP A 15 8.27 -11.92 8.57
CA ASP A 15 9.31 -12.15 7.56
C ASP A 15 8.86 -13.18 6.52
N VAL A 16 8.15 -14.24 6.96
CA VAL A 16 7.60 -15.26 6.06
C VAL A 16 6.54 -14.68 5.14
N ALA A 17 5.61 -13.85 5.65
CA ALA A 17 4.57 -13.24 4.82
C ALA A 17 5.16 -12.32 3.74
N LEU A 18 6.13 -11.48 4.11
CA LEU A 18 6.79 -10.58 3.17
C LEU A 18 7.63 -11.36 2.14
N ALA A 19 8.36 -12.40 2.57
CA ALA A 19 9.11 -13.27 1.67
C ALA A 19 8.20 -14.04 0.70
N LEU A 20 7.05 -14.53 1.16
CA LEU A 20 6.05 -15.18 0.32
C LEU A 20 5.48 -14.21 -0.71
N ALA A 21 5.13 -12.99 -0.31
CA ALA A 21 4.64 -11.98 -1.26
C ALA A 21 5.72 -11.67 -2.32
N ILE A 22 6.97 -11.45 -1.91
CA ILE A 22 8.09 -11.24 -2.85
C ILE A 22 8.24 -12.44 -3.80
N PHE A 23 8.15 -13.66 -3.27
CA PHE A 23 8.26 -14.87 -4.07
C PHE A 23 7.14 -14.97 -5.11
N VAL A 24 5.88 -14.70 -4.74
CA VAL A 24 4.76 -14.74 -5.69
C VAL A 24 4.89 -13.64 -6.74
N VAL A 25 5.24 -12.41 -6.35
CA VAL A 25 5.48 -11.33 -7.31
C VAL A 25 6.65 -11.68 -8.25
N PHE A 26 7.67 -12.36 -7.74
CA PHE A 26 8.77 -12.85 -8.58
C PHE A 26 8.32 -13.93 -9.58
N LEU A 27 7.42 -14.83 -9.18
CA LEU A 27 6.83 -15.80 -10.12
C LEU A 27 6.03 -15.12 -11.22
N ASP A 28 5.26 -14.07 -10.89
CA ASP A 28 4.55 -13.27 -11.90
C ASP A 28 5.52 -12.53 -12.84
N PHE A 29 6.61 -11.97 -12.30
CA PHE A 29 7.68 -11.41 -13.12
C PHE A 29 8.22 -12.44 -14.12
N VAL A 30 8.58 -13.65 -13.68
CA VAL A 30 9.05 -14.71 -14.58
C VAL A 30 7.97 -15.07 -15.61
N ASN A 31 6.71 -15.18 -15.19
CA ASN A 31 5.61 -15.49 -16.08
C ASN A 31 5.44 -14.43 -17.18
N SER A 32 5.55 -13.14 -16.82
CA SER A 32 5.44 -12.02 -17.74
C SER A 32 6.56 -12.01 -18.81
N VAL A 33 7.77 -12.45 -18.45
CA VAL A 33 8.90 -12.60 -19.39
C VAL A 33 8.67 -13.78 -20.34
N VAL A 34 8.19 -14.91 -19.82
CA VAL A 34 7.94 -16.13 -20.62
C VAL A 34 6.83 -15.91 -21.64
N HIS A 35 5.80 -15.15 -21.28
CA HIS A 35 4.60 -14.93 -22.10
C HIS A 35 4.58 -13.59 -22.83
N ASP A 36 5.68 -12.84 -22.79
CA ASP A 36 5.84 -11.53 -23.43
C ASP A 36 4.66 -10.58 -23.14
N SER A 37 4.39 -10.37 -21.84
CA SER A 37 3.31 -9.49 -21.36
C SER A 37 3.88 -8.18 -20.79
N PRO A 38 3.93 -7.08 -21.57
CA PRO A 38 4.62 -5.85 -21.17
C PRO A 38 3.99 -5.16 -19.96
N THR A 39 2.66 -5.21 -19.83
CA THR A 39 1.93 -4.61 -18.71
C THR A 39 2.25 -5.33 -17.40
N GLN A 40 2.18 -6.67 -17.39
CA GLN A 40 2.50 -7.48 -16.23
C GLN A 40 3.99 -7.37 -15.86
N PHE A 41 4.86 -7.29 -16.86
CA PHE A 41 6.29 -7.06 -16.64
C PHE A 41 6.56 -5.75 -15.89
N ARG A 42 5.92 -4.65 -16.29
CA ARG A 42 6.07 -3.35 -15.61
C ARG A 42 5.53 -3.39 -14.18
N THR A 43 4.35 -3.98 -13.98
CA THR A 43 3.73 -4.03 -12.65
C THR A 43 4.49 -4.93 -11.68
N SER A 44 4.92 -6.11 -12.13
CA SER A 44 5.72 -7.03 -11.32
C SER A 44 7.09 -6.44 -10.96
N ILE A 45 7.76 -5.73 -11.88
CA ILE A 45 8.99 -4.98 -11.56
C ILE A 45 8.71 -3.92 -10.51
N PHE A 46 7.67 -3.11 -10.69
CA PHE A 46 7.35 -2.05 -9.74
C PHE A 46 7.09 -2.63 -8.33
N ALA A 47 6.29 -3.69 -8.25
CA ALA A 47 6.01 -4.39 -6.99
C ALA A 47 7.29 -4.97 -6.35
N LEU A 48 8.15 -5.63 -7.13
CA LEU A 48 9.44 -6.14 -6.64
C LEU A 48 10.33 -5.01 -6.12
N VAL A 49 10.45 -3.91 -6.87
CA VAL A 49 11.25 -2.75 -6.45
C VAL A 49 10.74 -2.20 -5.14
N VAL A 50 9.43 -2.02 -4.95
CA VAL A 50 8.85 -1.50 -3.71
C VAL A 50 9.11 -2.45 -2.54
N LEU A 51 8.85 -3.75 -2.70
CA LEU A 51 9.03 -4.74 -1.63
C LEU A 51 10.51 -4.92 -1.25
N LEU A 52 11.41 -4.99 -2.24
CA LEU A 52 12.86 -5.07 -2.02
C LEU A 52 13.43 -3.78 -1.45
N PHE A 53 12.91 -2.62 -1.86
CA PHE A 53 13.27 -1.33 -1.28
C PHE A 53 12.91 -1.29 0.20
N ALA A 54 11.70 -1.73 0.58
CA ALA A 54 11.29 -1.79 1.97
C ALA A 54 12.23 -2.68 2.82
N LEU A 55 12.61 -3.86 2.33
CA LEU A 55 13.62 -4.72 2.98
C LEU A 55 15.00 -4.06 3.06
N SER A 56 15.43 -3.42 1.98
CA SER A 56 16.73 -2.77 1.89
C SER A 56 16.84 -1.59 2.85
N VAL A 57 15.80 -0.75 2.94
CA VAL A 57 15.75 0.38 3.87
C VAL A 57 15.90 -0.10 5.31
N ARG A 58 15.18 -1.16 5.71
CA ARG A 58 15.30 -1.75 7.06
C ARG A 58 16.72 -2.24 7.35
N LYS A 59 17.37 -2.87 6.36
CA LYS A 59 18.71 -3.45 6.50
C LYS A 59 19.83 -2.40 6.52
N PHE A 60 19.79 -1.46 5.58
CA PHE A 60 20.88 -0.49 5.37
C PHE A 60 20.70 0.80 6.16
N TYR A 61 19.48 1.11 6.64
CA TYR A 61 19.19 2.29 7.43
C TYR A 61 18.50 1.97 8.78
N PRO A 62 19.03 1.04 9.60
CA PRO A 62 18.32 0.52 10.79
C PRO A 62 18.03 1.57 11.86
N ASN A 63 18.76 2.69 11.85
CA ASN A 63 18.66 3.76 12.84
C ASN A 63 18.26 5.09 12.20
N PRO A 64 17.00 5.22 11.75
CA PRO A 64 16.55 6.43 11.09
C PRO A 64 16.53 7.65 11.99
N SER A 65 16.87 8.82 11.43
CA SER A 65 16.85 10.07 12.18
C SER A 65 15.42 10.47 12.58
N LYS A 66 15.28 11.15 13.73
CA LYS A 66 13.99 11.62 14.24
C LYS A 66 13.19 12.45 13.22
N LYS A 67 13.86 13.27 12.41
CA LYS A 67 13.21 14.17 11.43
C LYS A 67 12.49 13.41 10.32
N VAL A 68 13.09 12.33 9.82
CA VAL A 68 12.51 11.53 8.73
C VAL A 68 11.62 10.40 9.24
N TRP A 69 11.71 10.08 10.54
CA TRP A 69 11.03 8.94 11.16
C TRP A 69 9.55 8.83 10.80
N PRO A 70 8.71 9.86 10.90
CA PRO A 70 7.29 9.71 10.59
C PRO A 70 7.04 9.16 9.18
N TRP A 71 7.77 9.66 8.20
CA TRP A 71 7.63 9.31 6.78
C TRP A 71 8.04 7.88 6.44
N ILE A 72 9.10 7.39 7.09
CA ILE A 72 9.62 6.05 6.82
C ILE A 72 9.16 5.02 7.85
N SER A 73 8.56 5.44 8.95
CA SER A 73 8.04 4.55 10.00
C SER A 73 7.09 3.46 9.49
N PRO A 74 6.25 3.66 8.44
CA PRO A 74 5.44 2.57 7.88
C PRO A 74 6.30 1.41 7.39
N ILE A 75 7.46 1.72 6.81
CA ILE A 75 8.42 0.72 6.35
C ILE A 75 8.96 -0.08 7.52
N TYR A 76 9.03 0.43 8.75
CA TYR A 76 9.55 -0.31 9.91
C TYR A 76 8.45 -1.01 10.72
N ASP A 77 7.17 -0.82 10.36
CA ASP A 77 6.04 -1.44 11.03
C ASP A 77 5.66 -2.74 10.31
N ASN A 78 5.73 -3.87 11.02
CA ASN A 78 5.50 -5.17 10.41
C ASN A 78 4.04 -5.35 9.99
N GLY A 79 3.10 -4.85 10.78
CA GLY A 79 1.69 -4.98 10.43
C GLY A 79 1.34 -4.15 9.20
N VAL A 80 1.93 -2.96 9.08
CA VAL A 80 1.79 -2.14 7.86
C VAL A 80 2.42 -2.83 6.66
N MET A 81 3.62 -3.40 6.81
CA MET A 81 4.27 -4.10 5.69
C MET A 81 3.57 -5.40 5.29
N ILE A 82 2.88 -6.09 6.21
CA ILE A 82 1.99 -7.21 5.85
C ILE A 82 0.86 -6.71 4.97
N ILE A 83 0.23 -5.59 5.30
CA ILE A 83 -0.85 -5.02 4.49
C ILE A 83 -0.34 -4.62 3.10
N VAL A 84 0.83 -3.98 3.02
CA VAL A 84 1.49 -3.66 1.73
C VAL A 84 1.78 -4.93 0.93
N ALA A 85 2.32 -5.96 1.57
CA ALA A 85 2.63 -7.24 0.93
C ALA A 85 1.37 -7.93 0.39
N VAL A 86 0.28 -7.94 1.17
CA VAL A 86 -1.03 -8.46 0.75
C VAL A 86 -1.58 -7.66 -0.41
N PHE A 87 -1.53 -6.32 -0.37
CA PHE A 87 -1.96 -5.49 -1.49
C PHE A 87 -1.22 -5.87 -2.78
N PHE A 88 0.12 -5.90 -2.77
CA PHE A 88 0.88 -6.25 -3.96
C PHE A 88 0.63 -7.68 -4.43
N LEU A 89 0.48 -8.63 -3.51
CA LEU A 89 0.10 -10.00 -3.84
C LEU A 89 -1.22 -10.03 -4.61
N PHE A 90 -2.25 -9.36 -4.11
CA PHE A 90 -3.56 -9.30 -4.77
C PHE A 90 -3.50 -8.51 -6.06
N HIS A 91 -2.86 -7.34 -6.08
CA HIS A 91 -2.79 -6.48 -7.26
C HIS A 91 -2.13 -7.20 -8.43
N VAL A 92 -1.00 -7.87 -8.17
CA VAL A 92 -0.31 -8.68 -9.18
C VAL A 92 -1.16 -9.88 -9.61
N THR A 93 -1.81 -10.58 -8.66
CA THR A 93 -2.67 -11.74 -8.95
C THR A 93 -3.95 -11.37 -9.71
N LEU A 94 -4.49 -10.17 -9.49
CA LEU A 94 -5.68 -9.69 -10.20
C LEU A 94 -5.32 -9.26 -11.62
N LEU A 95 -4.15 -8.63 -11.82
CA LEU A 95 -3.64 -8.29 -13.17
C LEU A 95 -3.29 -9.52 -13.99
N ASN A 96 -2.90 -10.60 -13.32
CA ASN A 96 -2.76 -11.91 -13.93
C ASN A 96 -2.79 -12.97 -12.83
N VAL A 97 -3.73 -13.92 -12.87
CA VAL A 97 -3.60 -15.07 -11.98
C VAL A 97 -2.33 -15.80 -12.39
N PRO A 98 -1.27 -15.81 -11.55
CA PRO A 98 0.00 -16.40 -11.95
C PRO A 98 -0.29 -17.86 -12.28
N ILE A 99 0.20 -18.33 -13.43
CA ILE A 99 -0.01 -19.68 -14.01
C ILE A 99 -1.21 -19.77 -14.98
N LEU A 100 -2.29 -19.02 -14.81
CA LEU A 100 -3.48 -19.16 -15.67
C LEU A 100 -3.51 -18.21 -16.88
N ASN A 101 -2.67 -17.16 -16.89
CA ASN A 101 -2.66 -16.12 -17.94
C ASN A 101 -4.04 -15.50 -18.17
N VAL A 102 -4.81 -15.37 -17.09
CA VAL A 102 -6.11 -14.71 -17.09
C VAL A 102 -5.95 -13.37 -16.41
N ASP A 103 -6.14 -12.32 -17.20
CA ASP A 103 -6.26 -10.95 -16.72
C ASP A 103 -7.65 -10.77 -16.08
N LEU A 104 -7.73 -10.84 -14.76
CA LEU A 104 -9.01 -10.69 -14.06
C LEU A 104 -9.53 -9.26 -14.11
N TYR A 105 -8.70 -8.25 -14.39
CA TYR A 105 -9.17 -6.88 -14.61
C TYR A 105 -9.95 -6.76 -15.91
N ASN A 106 -9.52 -7.46 -16.96
CA ASN A 106 -10.20 -7.45 -18.26
C ASN A 106 -11.34 -8.46 -18.34
N VAL A 107 -11.29 -9.57 -17.59
CA VAL A 107 -12.36 -10.59 -17.57
C VAL A 107 -13.50 -10.22 -16.62
N TYR A 108 -13.19 -9.54 -15.51
CA TYR A 108 -14.21 -8.97 -14.63
C TYR A 108 -14.23 -7.46 -14.86
N GLU A 109 -15.29 -6.92 -15.47
CA GLU A 109 -15.52 -5.47 -15.66
C GLU A 109 -15.41 -4.62 -14.36
N ASN A 110 -15.27 -5.29 -13.20
CA ASN A 110 -15.16 -4.71 -11.86
C ASN A 110 -13.89 -5.14 -11.10
N GLY A 111 -12.89 -5.77 -11.74
CA GLY A 111 -11.62 -6.12 -11.06
C GLY A 111 -10.91 -4.89 -10.45
N ASP A 112 -11.10 -3.76 -11.12
CA ASP A 112 -10.60 -2.45 -10.73
C ASP A 112 -11.17 -1.93 -9.40
N ILE A 113 -12.44 -2.22 -9.14
CA ILE A 113 -13.13 -1.88 -7.88
C ILE A 113 -12.41 -2.51 -6.66
N ILE A 114 -11.98 -3.76 -6.82
CA ILE A 114 -11.28 -4.50 -5.76
C ILE A 114 -9.87 -3.95 -5.59
N GLY A 115 -9.19 -3.68 -6.72
CA GLY A 115 -7.86 -3.07 -6.74
C GLY A 115 -7.81 -1.76 -5.96
N HIS A 116 -8.69 -0.80 -6.31
CA HIS A 116 -8.77 0.49 -5.63
C HIS A 116 -9.20 0.37 -4.17
N SER A 117 -10.09 -0.56 -3.83
CA SER A 117 -10.44 -0.84 -2.43
C SER A 117 -9.23 -1.29 -1.60
N LEU A 118 -8.46 -2.25 -2.12
CA LEU A 118 -7.25 -2.73 -1.46
C LEU A 118 -6.16 -1.64 -1.43
N GLY A 119 -6.08 -0.83 -2.48
CA GLY A 119 -5.17 0.32 -2.58
C GLY A 119 -5.47 1.37 -1.51
N GLY A 120 -6.72 1.77 -1.36
CA GLY A 120 -7.15 2.72 -0.33
C GLY A 120 -6.93 2.19 1.09
N LEU A 121 -7.18 0.90 1.33
CA LEU A 121 -6.84 0.23 2.59
C LEU A 121 -5.34 0.34 2.91
N MET A 122 -4.48 0.02 1.94
CA MET A 122 -3.03 0.08 2.11
C MET A 122 -2.55 1.53 2.32
N MET A 123 -2.95 2.44 1.44
CA MET A 123 -2.51 3.83 1.45
C MET A 123 -2.97 4.56 2.71
N TRP A 124 -4.23 4.37 3.12
CA TRP A 124 -4.71 4.93 4.37
C TRP A 124 -3.92 4.41 5.58
N THR A 125 -3.58 3.11 5.61
CA THR A 125 -2.78 2.52 6.69
C THR A 125 -1.41 3.20 6.79
N ILE A 126 -0.76 3.44 5.65
CA ILE A 126 0.52 4.16 5.58
C ILE A 126 0.35 5.59 6.11
N PHE A 127 -0.63 6.34 5.61
CA PHE A 127 -0.85 7.73 6.05
C PHE A 127 -1.22 7.85 7.52
N ALA A 128 -2.06 6.94 8.03
CA ALA A 128 -2.41 6.90 9.44
C ALA A 128 -1.19 6.61 10.32
N LYS A 129 -0.29 5.71 9.89
CA LYS A 129 0.97 5.46 10.60
C LYS A 129 1.88 6.70 10.60
N VAL A 130 2.02 7.36 9.45
CA VAL A 130 2.81 8.61 9.34
C VAL A 130 2.25 9.68 10.28
N ALA A 131 0.93 9.90 10.27
CA ALA A 131 0.26 10.88 11.11
C ALA A 131 0.42 10.56 12.61
N LEU A 132 0.30 9.29 13.00
CA LEU A 132 0.52 8.81 14.36
C LEU A 132 1.95 9.08 14.83
N GLU A 133 2.96 8.72 14.04
CA GLU A 133 4.36 8.91 14.42
C GLU A 133 4.76 10.39 14.39
N TYR A 134 4.17 11.18 13.49
CA TYR A 134 4.32 12.63 13.51
C TYR A 134 3.73 13.27 14.78
N SER A 135 2.54 12.82 15.19
CA SER A 135 1.89 13.26 16.44
C SER A 135 2.79 13.00 17.65
N LYS A 136 3.32 11.77 17.76
CA LYS A 136 4.22 11.35 18.86
C LYS A 136 5.51 12.16 18.86
N LEU A 137 6.16 12.29 17.70
CA LEU A 137 7.45 12.98 17.59
C LEU A 137 7.36 14.45 18.03
N ASN A 138 6.25 15.10 17.70
CA ASN A 138 6.03 16.52 18.01
C ASN A 138 5.28 16.74 19.33
N ASN A 139 5.14 15.71 20.18
CA ASN A 139 4.41 15.76 21.45
C ASN A 139 3.00 16.36 21.33
N LYS A 140 2.34 16.18 20.19
CA LYS A 140 1.00 16.75 19.95
C LYS A 140 -0.12 15.95 20.60
N GLY A 141 0.10 14.65 20.85
CA GLY A 141 -0.89 13.79 21.52
C GLY A 141 -2.22 13.70 20.76
N TRP A 142 -2.20 13.74 19.42
CA TRP A 142 -3.41 13.64 18.61
C TRP A 142 -4.19 12.37 18.93
N SER A 143 -5.50 12.55 19.09
CA SER A 143 -6.46 11.46 19.20
C SER A 143 -6.65 10.70 17.90
N ALA A 144 -7.26 9.52 17.99
CA ALA A 144 -7.51 8.68 16.82
C ALA A 144 -8.39 9.40 15.79
N LYS A 145 -9.37 10.21 16.21
CA LYS A 145 -10.20 11.02 15.31
C LYS A 145 -9.38 12.02 14.51
N THR A 146 -8.40 12.66 15.15
CA THR A 146 -7.50 13.62 14.50
C THR A 146 -6.58 12.92 13.49
N ILE A 147 -6.03 11.75 13.86
CA ILE A 147 -5.21 10.92 12.97
C ILE A 147 -6.01 10.49 11.75
N VAL A 148 -7.23 9.96 11.95
CA VAL A 148 -8.15 9.55 10.86
C VAL A 148 -8.47 10.73 9.94
N LYS A 149 -8.76 11.90 10.49
CA LYS A 149 -9.07 13.09 9.69
C LYS A 149 -7.90 13.46 8.78
N TYR A 150 -6.67 13.52 9.31
CA TYR A 150 -5.50 13.88 8.51
C TYR A 150 -5.12 12.81 7.50
N SER A 151 -5.18 11.52 7.87
CA SER A 151 -4.85 10.43 6.95
C SER A 151 -5.88 10.28 5.83
N MET A 152 -7.17 10.48 6.10
CA MET A 152 -8.22 10.55 5.07
C MET A 152 -8.06 11.76 4.16
N GLY A 153 -7.64 12.91 4.69
CA GLY A 153 -7.33 14.09 3.89
C GLY A 153 -6.13 13.87 2.96
N ALA A 154 -5.08 13.20 3.46
CA ALA A 154 -3.93 12.82 2.65
C ALA A 154 -4.32 11.83 1.55
N LEU A 155 -5.18 10.86 1.86
CA LEU A 155 -5.72 9.94 0.87
C LEU A 155 -6.50 10.67 -0.22
N LEU A 156 -7.32 11.68 0.10
CA LEU A 156 -8.04 12.46 -0.92
C LEU A 156 -7.09 13.05 -1.95
N ILE A 157 -6.07 13.73 -1.45
CA ILE A 157 -5.12 14.48 -2.27
C ILE A 157 -4.38 13.50 -3.17
N ILE A 158 -3.89 12.40 -2.61
CA ILE A 158 -3.12 11.42 -3.37
C ILE A 158 -3.98 10.61 -4.35
N GLY A 159 -5.17 10.17 -3.95
CA GLY A 159 -6.10 9.46 -4.83
C GLY A 159 -6.51 10.32 -6.02
N VAL A 160 -6.90 11.58 -5.78
CA VAL A 160 -7.21 12.52 -6.86
C VAL A 160 -5.99 12.76 -7.77
N LEU A 161 -4.80 12.98 -7.20
CA LEU A 161 -3.58 13.16 -7.98
C LEU A 161 -3.22 11.93 -8.80
N TRP A 162 -3.44 10.73 -8.26
CA TRP A 162 -3.20 9.47 -8.94
C TRP A 162 -4.08 9.35 -10.19
N GLU A 163 -5.39 9.56 -10.06
CA GLU A 163 -6.31 9.52 -11.21
C GLU A 163 -5.96 10.58 -12.27
N PHE A 164 -5.51 11.77 -11.87
CA PHE A 164 -5.02 12.77 -12.81
C PHE A 164 -3.75 12.34 -13.55
N ILE A 165 -2.82 11.68 -12.86
CA ILE A 165 -1.59 11.15 -13.46
C ILE A 165 -1.93 10.02 -14.43
N GLU A 166 -2.85 9.12 -14.07
CA GLU A 166 -3.30 8.05 -14.96
C GLU A 166 -3.96 8.61 -16.23
N LEU A 167 -4.85 9.60 -16.07
CA LEU A 167 -5.46 10.27 -17.22
C LEU A 167 -4.42 10.98 -18.11
N ALA A 168 -3.41 11.62 -17.52
CA ALA A 168 -2.34 12.25 -18.29
C ALA A 168 -1.44 11.20 -18.98
N ALA A 169 -1.19 10.07 -18.33
CA ALA A 169 -0.44 8.95 -18.87
C ALA A 169 -1.20 8.25 -20.00
N SER A 170 -2.54 8.19 -19.94
CA SER A 170 -3.35 7.60 -21.02
C SER A 170 -3.23 8.38 -22.32
N LEU A 171 -3.11 9.71 -22.22
CA LEU A 171 -2.94 10.62 -23.36
C LEU A 171 -1.54 10.59 -23.99
N THR A 172 -0.54 9.96 -23.35
CA THR A 172 0.87 10.09 -23.75
C THR A 172 1.64 8.77 -23.84
N ILE A 173 1.41 7.82 -22.93
CA ILE A 173 2.25 6.62 -22.70
C ILE A 173 1.42 5.32 -22.69
N LEU A 174 0.13 5.38 -22.33
CA LEU A 174 -0.78 4.23 -22.18
C LEU A 174 -2.11 4.45 -22.93
N PRO A 175 -2.13 4.44 -24.28
CA PRO A 175 -3.31 4.78 -25.07
C PRO A 175 -4.49 3.79 -24.97
N HIS A 176 -4.43 2.78 -24.09
CA HIS A 176 -5.51 1.83 -23.82
C HIS A 176 -6.42 2.22 -22.64
N VAL A 177 -6.17 3.36 -21.97
CA VAL A 177 -6.96 3.83 -20.82
C VAL A 177 -7.83 5.03 -21.23
N ASP A 178 -8.65 4.84 -22.27
CA ASP A 178 -9.73 5.78 -22.62
C ASP A 178 -10.93 5.52 -21.68
N GLU A 179 -10.70 5.69 -20.38
CA GLU A 179 -11.71 5.44 -19.35
C GLU A 179 -12.59 6.67 -19.10
N PRO A 180 -13.92 6.50 -19.01
CA PRO A 180 -14.83 7.58 -18.64
C PRO A 180 -14.45 8.18 -17.28
N ILE A 181 -14.60 9.49 -17.13
CA ILE A 181 -14.42 10.20 -15.84
C ILE A 181 -15.20 9.55 -14.69
N ASN A 182 -16.34 8.93 -14.99
CA ASN A 182 -17.16 8.22 -14.01
C ASN A 182 -16.43 7.03 -13.35
N ASN A 183 -15.54 6.35 -14.08
CA ASN A 183 -14.71 5.28 -13.52
C ASN A 183 -13.73 5.87 -12.51
N LYS A 184 -13.06 6.97 -12.87
CA LYS A 184 -12.12 7.67 -11.97
C LYS A 184 -12.77 8.14 -10.66
N ILE A 185 -14.03 8.61 -10.72
CA ILE A 185 -14.80 8.94 -9.50
C ILE A 185 -15.09 7.69 -8.68
N ARG A 186 -15.52 6.60 -9.32
CA ARG A 186 -15.77 5.31 -8.67
C ARG A 186 -14.49 4.81 -7.98
N ASP A 187 -13.35 4.92 -8.63
CA ASP A 187 -12.07 4.42 -8.13
C ASP A 187 -11.67 5.13 -6.84
N ILE A 188 -11.77 6.46 -6.82
CA ILE A 188 -11.61 7.26 -5.59
C ILE A 188 -12.61 6.81 -4.50
N ILE A 189 -13.89 6.60 -4.84
CA ILE A 189 -14.89 6.12 -3.87
C ILE A 189 -14.48 4.76 -3.30
N MET A 190 -13.98 3.85 -4.13
CA MET A 190 -13.54 2.52 -3.70
C MET A 190 -12.32 2.60 -2.78
N GLU A 191 -11.38 3.50 -3.04
CA GLU A 191 -10.27 3.77 -2.12
C GLU A 191 -10.77 4.19 -0.73
N TYR A 192 -11.78 5.08 -0.69
CA TYR A 192 -12.39 5.51 0.57
C TYR A 192 -13.15 4.40 1.29
N ILE A 193 -13.81 3.51 0.56
CA ILE A 193 -14.45 2.33 1.15
C ILE A 193 -13.39 1.44 1.81
N GLY A 194 -12.31 1.14 1.10
CA GLY A 194 -11.18 0.37 1.63
C GLY A 194 -10.54 1.00 2.87
N ALA A 195 -10.28 2.30 2.81
CA ALA A 195 -9.76 3.09 3.92
C ALA A 195 -10.72 3.10 5.13
N GLY A 196 -12.03 3.22 4.89
CA GLY A 196 -13.05 3.18 5.93
C GLY A 196 -13.12 1.82 6.64
N LEU A 197 -13.10 0.72 5.87
CA LEU A 197 -13.04 -0.65 6.40
C LEU A 197 -11.80 -0.84 7.27
N MET A 198 -10.65 -0.37 6.79
CA MET A 198 -9.41 -0.46 7.54
C MET A 198 -9.43 0.41 8.81
N THR A 199 -9.99 1.61 8.73
CA THR A 199 -10.19 2.48 9.90
C THR A 199 -10.97 1.75 10.99
N ILE A 200 -12.09 1.13 10.63
CA ILE A 200 -12.90 0.33 11.57
C ILE A 200 -12.08 -0.83 12.14
N ALA A 201 -11.33 -1.54 11.29
CA ALA A 201 -10.50 -2.67 11.71
C ALA A 201 -9.42 -2.21 12.72
N VAL A 202 -8.68 -1.13 12.44
CA VAL A 202 -7.66 -0.60 13.35
C VAL A 202 -8.29 -0.14 14.67
N LEU A 203 -9.41 0.57 14.64
CA LEU A 203 -10.07 1.04 15.86
C LEU A 203 -10.54 -0.12 16.76
N LYS A 204 -11.01 -1.22 16.16
CA LYS A 204 -11.49 -2.39 16.91
C LYS A 204 -10.40 -3.33 17.37
N THR A 205 -9.41 -3.58 16.51
CA THR A 205 -8.39 -4.63 16.73
C THR A 205 -7.05 -4.08 17.19
N LYS A 206 -6.84 -2.77 17.07
CA LYS A 206 -5.55 -2.10 17.31
C LYS A 206 -4.41 -2.64 16.43
N TYR A 207 -4.75 -3.27 15.31
CA TYR A 207 -3.83 -3.79 14.31
C TYR A 207 -3.98 -3.01 13.00
N PRO A 208 -2.88 -2.61 12.32
CA PRO A 208 -1.48 -2.94 12.65
C PRO A 208 -0.85 -2.09 13.76
N PHE A 209 -1.51 -1.02 14.19
CA PHE A 209 -1.04 -0.16 15.28
C PHE A 209 -2.21 0.37 16.11
N ASP A 210 -1.92 0.74 17.36
CA ASP A 210 -2.90 1.42 18.23
C ASP A 210 -2.89 2.93 17.95
N MET A 211 -4.05 3.47 17.57
CA MET A 211 -4.24 4.91 17.35
C MET A 211 -4.59 5.67 18.64
N GLY A 212 -4.78 4.97 19.75
CA GLY A 212 -5.25 5.54 21.01
C GLY A 212 -6.76 5.74 21.03
N GLU A 213 -7.22 6.59 21.94
CA GLU A 213 -8.63 6.87 22.15
C GLU A 213 -9.19 7.79 21.06
N TRP A 214 -10.51 7.71 20.84
CA TRP A 214 -11.19 8.42 19.76
C TRP A 214 -11.33 9.93 19.97
N GLU A 215 -11.25 10.43 21.21
CA GLU A 215 -11.74 11.77 21.61
C GLU A 215 -11.32 12.98 20.74
#